data_AF-A0A9W3K209-F1
#
_entry.id   AF-A0A9W3K209-F1
#
_cell.length_a   1.000
_cell.length_b   1.000
_cell.length_c   1.000
_cell.angle_alpha   90.00
_cell.angle_beta   90.00
_cell.angle_gamma   90.00
#
_symmetry.space_group_name_H-M   'P 1'
#
loop_
_entity.id
_entity.type
_entity.pdbx_description
1 polymer ?
#
loop_
_entity_poly.entity_id
_entity_poly.type
_entity_poly.pdbx_seq_one_letter_code
_entity_poly.pdbx_strand_id
1 'polypeptide(L)'
;MISTVTRYVVRLVLILVATAIALVSLFLVIVGIARYERDEGSCPDAPAGELEAKILAFAKEQGTQLNDVEFTGKPRYYADKLGWWAFDLKSREGNYGATIDCDLRITGFGKVQKLPLESAKPAP
;
A
#
# COMPACT_ATOMS: atom_id res chain seq x y z
N MET A 1 -0.86 44.86 -38.36
CA MET A 1 -1.26 43.43 -38.51
C MET A 1 -0.44 42.46 -37.65
N ILE A 2 0.84 42.73 -37.37
CA ILE A 2 1.71 41.86 -36.54
C ILE A 2 1.15 41.62 -35.13
N SER A 3 0.64 42.67 -34.46
CA SER A 3 0.09 42.58 -33.09
C SER A 3 -1.08 41.59 -32.94
N THR A 4 -1.93 41.45 -33.96
CA THR A 4 -3.06 40.52 -33.92
C THR A 4 -2.60 39.07 -34.01
N VAL A 5 -1.58 38.80 -34.83
CA VAL A 5 -0.99 37.46 -34.99
C VAL A 5 -0.26 37.05 -33.72
N THR A 6 0.52 37.94 -33.10
CA THR A 6 1.20 37.63 -31.83
C THR A 6 0.19 37.31 -30.73
N ARG A 7 -0.92 38.06 -30.66
CA ARG A 7 -1.98 37.82 -29.67
C ARG A 7 -2.69 36.48 -29.91
N TYR A 8 -2.83 36.07 -31.17
CA TYR A 8 -3.42 34.78 -31.54
C TYR A 8 -2.52 33.62 -31.16
N VAL A 9 -1.22 33.72 -31.44
CA VAL A 9 -0.22 32.70 -31.06
C VAL A 9 -0.16 32.54 -29.54
N VAL A 10 -0.10 33.65 -28.79
CA VAL A 10 -0.09 33.59 -27.31
C VAL A 10 -1.35 32.93 -26.77
N ARG A 11 -2.53 33.23 -27.34
CA ARG A 11 -3.78 32.56 -26.95
C ARG A 11 -3.76 31.07 -27.26
N LEU A 12 -3.25 30.68 -28.42
CA LEU A 12 -3.12 29.27 -28.81
C LEU A 12 -2.22 28.51 -27.85
N VAL A 13 -1.06 29.08 -27.51
CA VAL A 13 -0.14 28.48 -26.53
C VAL A 13 -0.81 28.33 -25.17
N LEU A 14 -1.51 29.37 -24.69
CA LEU A 14 -2.23 29.29 -23.41
C LEU A 14 -3.33 28.22 -23.40
N ILE A 15 -4.08 28.08 -24.50
CA ILE A 15 -5.11 27.03 -24.64
C ILE A 15 -4.45 25.66 -24.60
N LEU A 16 -3.34 25.46 -25.34
CA LEU A 16 -2.63 24.17 -25.35
C LEU A 16 -2.11 23.80 -23.96
N VAL A 17 -1.51 24.76 -23.25
CA VAL A 17 -1.02 24.54 -21.87
C VAL A 17 -2.18 24.21 -20.94
N ALA A 18 -3.28 24.97 -20.98
CA ALA A 18 -4.46 24.70 -20.17
C ALA A 18 -5.05 23.32 -20.45
N THR A 19 -5.11 22.93 -21.72
CA THR A 19 -5.61 21.61 -22.14
C THR A 19 -4.70 20.50 -21.65
N ALA A 20 -3.37 20.67 -21.74
CA ALA A 20 -2.42 19.70 -21.23
C ALA A 20 -2.55 19.52 -19.71
N ILE A 21 -2.66 20.61 -18.95
CA ILE A 21 -2.89 20.54 -17.50
C ILE A 21 -4.20 19.82 -17.19
N ALA A 22 -5.29 20.17 -17.88
CA ALA A 22 -6.59 19.54 -17.68
C ALA A 22 -6.54 18.03 -17.95
N LEU A 23 -5.85 17.60 -19.01
CA LEU A 23 -5.67 16.18 -19.33
C LEU A 23 -4.84 15.45 -18.28
N VAL A 24 -3.76 16.04 -17.79
CA VAL A 24 -2.94 15.45 -16.72
C VAL A 24 -3.75 15.34 -15.42
N SER A 25 -4.49 16.39 -15.05
CA SER A 25 -5.35 16.36 -13.88
C SER A 25 -6.45 15.31 -14.01
N LEU A 26 -7.10 15.22 -15.17
CA LEU A 26 -8.11 14.21 -15.45
C LEU A 26 -7.52 12.80 -15.36
N PHE A 27 -6.33 12.59 -15.91
CA PHE A 27 -5.63 11.31 -15.82
C PHE A 27 -5.33 10.93 -14.37
N LEU A 28 -4.84 11.87 -13.55
CA LEU A 28 -4.61 11.63 -12.12
C LEU A 28 -5.90 11.31 -11.37
N VAL A 29 -7.01 11.98 -11.70
CA VAL A 29 -8.33 11.68 -11.14
C VAL A 29 -8.79 10.29 -11.56
N ILE A 30 -8.67 9.92 -12.83
CA ILE A 30 -9.03 8.58 -13.33
C ILE A 30 -8.16 7.51 -12.68
N VAL A 31 -6.85 7.73 -12.53
CA VAL A 31 -5.96 6.79 -11.82
C VAL A 31 -6.34 6.71 -10.34
N GLY A 32 -6.64 7.84 -9.70
CA GLY A 32 -7.10 7.89 -8.32
C GLY A 32 -8.42 7.13 -8.12
N ILE A 33 -9.39 7.33 -9.02
CA ILE A 33 -10.68 6.64 -8.99
C ILE A 33 -10.50 5.17 -9.37
N ALA A 34 -9.76 4.80 -10.40
CA ALA A 34 -9.52 3.39 -10.75
C ALA A 34 -8.77 2.61 -9.65
N ARG A 35 -7.98 3.31 -8.82
CA ARG A 35 -7.42 2.77 -7.57
C ARG A 35 -8.44 2.69 -6.44
N TYR A 36 -9.46 3.54 -6.44
CA TYR A 36 -10.47 3.66 -5.38
C TYR A 36 -11.73 2.80 -5.64
N GLU A 37 -12.10 2.62 -6.90
CA GLU A 37 -13.28 1.88 -7.38
C GLU A 37 -13.01 0.37 -7.50
N ARG A 38 -11.79 -0.07 -7.18
CA ARG A 38 -11.44 -1.50 -7.21
C ARG A 38 -11.92 -2.28 -5.99
N ASP A 39 -12.33 -1.62 -4.90
CA ASP A 39 -12.70 -2.30 -3.65
C ASP A 39 -14.02 -1.82 -3.03
N GLU A 40 -15.12 -1.92 -3.79
CA GLU A 40 -16.41 -2.33 -3.19
C GLU A 40 -16.48 -3.86 -3.00
N GLY A 41 -15.44 -4.58 -3.44
CA GLY A 41 -15.25 -6.00 -3.18
C GLY A 41 -14.63 -6.26 -1.82
N SER A 42 -15.32 -7.06 -1.01
CA SER A 42 -14.89 -7.59 0.27
C SER A 42 -13.42 -8.08 0.29
N CYS A 43 -12.54 -7.25 0.84
CA CYS A 43 -11.19 -7.64 1.28
C CYS A 43 -11.06 -8.92 2.13
N PRO A 44 -12.08 -9.41 2.87
CA PRO A 44 -11.96 -10.68 3.60
C PRO A 44 -11.85 -11.96 2.72
N ASP A 45 -12.11 -11.89 1.41
CA ASP A 45 -12.13 -13.08 0.54
C ASP A 45 -10.77 -13.41 -0.12
N ALA A 46 -9.72 -12.62 0.14
CA ALA A 46 -8.39 -12.89 -0.41
C ALA A 46 -7.82 -14.21 0.14
N PRO A 47 -7.40 -15.16 -0.72
CA PRO A 47 -6.87 -16.43 -0.26
C PRO A 47 -5.54 -16.22 0.49
N ALA A 48 -5.48 -16.69 1.74
CA ALA A 48 -4.32 -16.49 2.61
C ALA A 48 -2.98 -16.88 1.95
N GLY A 49 -2.95 -17.96 1.16
CA GLY A 49 -1.74 -18.39 0.45
C GLY A 49 -1.22 -17.40 -0.59
N GLU A 50 -2.09 -16.60 -1.22
CA GLU A 50 -1.68 -15.56 -2.17
C GLU A 50 -1.04 -14.37 -1.43
N LEU A 51 -1.62 -13.99 -0.28
CA LEU A 51 -1.08 -12.95 0.59
C LEU A 51 0.28 -13.37 1.17
N GLU A 52 0.40 -14.61 1.64
CA GLU A 52 1.65 -15.18 2.15
C GLU A 52 2.76 -15.19 1.10
N ALA A 53 2.46 -15.66 -0.13
CA ALA A 53 3.41 -15.66 -1.22
C ALA A 53 3.92 -14.25 -1.56
N LYS A 54 3.03 -13.24 -1.50
CA LYS A 54 3.39 -11.85 -1.75
C LYS A 54 4.29 -11.27 -0.66
N ILE A 55 4.02 -11.60 0.61
CA ILE A 55 4.86 -11.21 1.74
C ILE A 55 6.27 -11.83 1.61
N LEU A 56 6.35 -13.11 1.23
CA LEU A 56 7.64 -13.79 1.01
C LEU A 56 8.43 -13.18 -0.16
N ALA A 57 7.75 -12.84 -1.26
CA ALA A 57 8.37 -12.17 -2.39
C ALA A 57 8.95 -10.79 -1.98
N PHE A 58 8.17 -10.01 -1.23
CA PHE A 58 8.61 -8.71 -0.71
C PHE A 58 9.81 -8.85 0.25
N ALA A 59 9.78 -9.82 1.17
CA ALA A 59 10.89 -10.07 2.09
C ALA A 59 12.20 -10.38 1.34
N LYS A 60 12.10 -11.19 0.27
CA LYS A 60 13.23 -11.52 -0.60
C LYS A 60 13.76 -10.29 -1.34
N GLU A 61 12.89 -9.42 -1.85
CA GLU A 61 13.26 -8.16 -2.51
C GLU A 61 13.96 -7.19 -1.55
N GLN A 62 13.53 -7.14 -0.28
CA GLN A 62 14.16 -6.32 0.77
C GLN A 62 15.49 -6.92 1.29
N GLY A 63 16.00 -7.98 0.67
CA GLY A 63 17.24 -8.65 1.08
C GLY A 63 17.13 -9.40 2.40
N THR A 64 15.93 -9.53 2.97
CA THR A 64 15.68 -10.36 4.14
C THR A 64 15.46 -11.78 3.67
N GLN A 65 16.54 -12.57 3.62
CA GLN A 65 16.43 -14.00 3.34
C GLN A 65 15.84 -14.71 4.54
N LEU A 66 14.52 -14.70 4.62
CA LEU A 66 13.83 -15.53 5.58
C LEU A 66 13.91 -17.00 5.13
N ASN A 67 14.97 -17.68 5.55
CA ASN A 67 15.08 -19.13 5.40
C ASN A 67 14.23 -19.82 6.49
N ASP A 68 13.54 -20.89 6.13
CA ASP A 68 12.59 -21.63 7.01
C ASP A 68 11.54 -20.72 7.67
N VAL A 69 10.73 -20.03 6.85
CA VAL A 69 9.60 -19.23 7.33
C VAL A 69 8.42 -20.12 7.67
N GLU A 70 7.89 -19.93 8.86
CA GLU A 70 6.61 -20.45 9.27
C GLU A 70 5.68 -19.28 9.59
N PHE A 71 4.54 -19.20 8.91
CA PHE A 71 3.46 -18.29 9.30
C PHE A 71 2.81 -18.84 10.57
N THR A 72 2.84 -18.05 11.64
CA THR A 72 2.37 -18.49 12.95
C THR A 72 0.94 -18.01 13.19
N GLY A 73 0.03 -18.97 13.40
CA GLY A 73 -1.37 -18.68 13.68
C GLY A 73 -2.18 -18.32 12.42
N LYS A 74 -3.38 -17.79 12.63
CA LYS A 74 -4.23 -17.31 11.54
C LYS A 74 -3.95 -15.84 11.27
N PRO A 75 -3.98 -15.39 10.00
CA PRO A 75 -3.88 -13.98 9.69
C PRO A 75 -5.04 -13.21 10.33
N ARG A 76 -4.76 -12.00 10.79
CA ARG A 76 -5.74 -11.15 11.49
C ARG A 76 -6.20 -10.03 10.54
N TYR A 77 -7.49 -9.95 10.29
CA TYR A 77 -8.06 -8.88 9.48
C TYR A 77 -8.47 -7.68 10.35
N TYR A 78 -8.12 -6.48 9.91
CA TYR A 78 -8.47 -5.20 10.53
C TYR A 78 -9.28 -4.39 9.53
N ALA A 79 -10.57 -4.20 9.82
CA ALA A 79 -11.53 -3.52 8.94
C ALA A 79 -11.56 -1.99 9.13
N ASP A 80 -10.40 -1.35 9.20
CA ASP A 80 -10.33 0.12 9.26
C ASP A 80 -10.69 0.77 7.91
N LYS A 81 -10.44 2.08 7.74
CA LYS A 81 -10.80 2.82 6.51
C LYS A 81 -10.27 2.20 5.21
N LEU A 82 -9.18 1.44 5.27
CA LEU A 82 -8.56 0.84 4.09
C LEU A 82 -8.56 -0.69 4.13
N GLY A 83 -8.78 -1.30 5.30
CA GLY A 83 -8.77 -2.75 5.45
C GLY A 83 -7.35 -3.32 5.29
N TRP A 84 -6.91 -4.14 6.23
CA TRP A 84 -5.60 -4.78 6.11
C TRP A 84 -5.52 -6.08 6.90
N TRP A 85 -4.62 -6.94 6.45
CA TRP A 85 -4.30 -8.21 7.08
C TRP A 85 -2.94 -8.12 7.77
N ALA A 86 -2.86 -8.64 8.99
CA ALA A 86 -1.63 -8.83 9.74
C ALA A 86 -1.23 -10.30 9.76
N PHE A 87 0.05 -10.55 9.50
CA PHE A 87 0.69 -11.86 9.52
C PHE A 87 1.83 -11.85 10.53
N ASP A 88 1.86 -12.87 11.39
CA ASP A 88 3.00 -13.15 12.24
C ASP A 88 3.83 -14.24 11.56
N LEU A 89 5.13 -14.00 11.40
CA LEU A 89 6.06 -14.92 10.78
C LEU A 89 7.16 -15.29 11.79
N LYS A 90 7.61 -16.53 11.73
CA LYS A 90 8.75 -17.01 12.50
C LYS A 90 9.80 -17.54 11.54
N SER A 91 11.03 -17.07 11.71
CA SER A 91 12.21 -17.60 11.01
C SER A 91 13.31 -17.88 12.04
N ARG A 92 14.37 -18.56 11.63
CA ARG A 92 15.57 -18.79 12.47
C ARG A 92 16.14 -17.50 13.04
N GLU A 93 15.99 -16.38 12.33
CA GLU A 93 16.55 -15.08 12.70
C GLU A 93 15.69 -14.28 13.69
N GLY A 94 14.48 -14.75 13.99
CA GLY A 94 13.55 -14.10 14.91
C GLY A 94 12.10 -14.13 14.45
N ASN A 95 11.25 -13.44 15.22
CA ASN A 95 9.85 -13.24 14.87
C ASN A 95 9.71 -11.97 14.04
N TYR A 96 8.93 -12.04 12.98
CA TYR A 96 8.65 -10.97 12.05
C TYR A 96 7.14 -10.73 12.01
N GLY A 97 6.77 -9.52 11.64
CA GLY A 97 5.39 -9.11 11.41
C GLY A 97 5.29 -8.49 10.03
N ALA A 98 4.24 -8.83 9.30
CA ALA A 98 3.92 -8.23 8.01
C ALA A 98 2.48 -7.74 8.00
N THR A 99 2.25 -6.61 7.36
CA THR A 99 0.92 -6.06 7.14
C THR A 99 0.73 -5.81 5.65
N ILE A 100 -0.42 -6.23 5.12
CA ILE A 100 -0.79 -6.11 3.71
C ILE A 100 -2.18 -5.49 3.63
N ASP A 101 -2.34 -4.42 2.84
CA ASP A 101 -3.66 -3.83 2.59
C ASP A 101 -4.46 -4.66 1.57
N CYS A 102 -5.75 -4.35 1.42
CA CYS A 102 -6.64 -4.99 0.46
C CYS A 102 -6.19 -4.82 -1.00
N ASP A 103 -5.43 -3.75 -1.25
CA ASP A 103 -4.78 -3.38 -2.49
C ASP A 103 -3.52 -4.24 -2.79
N LEU A 104 -3.29 -5.26 -1.94
CA LEU A 104 -2.16 -6.17 -1.91
C LEU A 104 -0.80 -5.48 -1.74
N ARG A 105 -0.74 -4.27 -1.19
CA ARG A 105 0.51 -3.59 -0.91
C ARG A 105 0.98 -3.93 0.50
N ILE A 106 2.27 -4.24 0.62
CA ILE A 106 2.89 -4.43 1.92
C ILE A 106 3.02 -3.05 2.59
N THR A 107 2.23 -2.83 3.63
CA THR A 107 2.20 -1.57 4.40
C THR A 107 3.19 -1.58 5.55
N GLY A 108 3.68 -2.75 5.93
CA GLY A 108 4.65 -2.92 7.01
C GLY A 108 5.31 -4.30 6.95
N PHE A 109 6.61 -4.34 7.21
CA PHE A 109 7.38 -5.58 7.31
C PHE A 109 8.59 -5.35 8.22
N GLY A 110 8.79 -6.20 9.23
CA GLY A 110 9.96 -6.08 10.09
C GLY A 110 9.99 -7.07 11.25
N LYS A 111 11.10 -7.08 11.99
CA LYS A 111 11.24 -7.89 13.21
C LYS A 111 10.33 -7.35 14.31
N VAL A 112 9.51 -8.23 14.88
CA VAL A 112 8.70 -7.90 16.05
C VAL A 112 9.58 -8.02 17.28
N GLN A 113 10.04 -6.88 17.79
CA GLN A 113 10.54 -6.82 19.16
C GLN A 113 9.36 -6.89 20.11
N LYS A 114 9.29 -7.96 20.91
CA LYS A 114 8.41 -7.97 22.07
C LYS A 114 8.90 -6.88 23.00
N LEU A 115 8.20 -5.74 23.01
CA LEU A 115 8.33 -4.77 24.10
C LEU A 115 8.06 -5.54 25.41
N PRO A 116 8.87 -5.37 26.46
CA PRO A 116 8.51 -5.87 27.77
C PRO A 116 7.16 -5.27 28.11
N LEU A 117 6.13 -6.10 28.19
CA LEU A 117 4.88 -5.72 28.82
C LEU A 117 5.23 -5.55 30.30
N GLU A 118 5.55 -4.32 30.70
CA GLU A 118 5.65 -3.98 32.10
C GLU A 118 4.29 -4.29 32.71
N SER A 119 4.23 -5.44 33.37
CA SER A 119 3.06 -5.91 34.10
C SER A 119 2.68 -4.79 35.04
N ALA A 120 1.58 -4.10 34.74
CA ALA A 120 0.96 -3.14 35.64
C ALA A 120 0.64 -3.88 36.94
N LYS A 121 1.59 -3.81 37.87
CA LYS A 121 1.45 -4.30 39.23
C LYS A 121 0.33 -3.46 39.86
N PRO A 122 -0.74 -4.06 40.41
CA PRO A 122 -1.72 -3.29 41.15
C PRO A 122 -0.98 -2.61 42.30
N ALA A 123 -1.08 -1.29 42.40
CA ALA A 123 -0.54 -0.56 43.53
C ALA A 123 -1.25 -1.02 44.82
N PRO A 124 -0.52 -1.18 45.94
CA PRO A 124 -1.06 -1.61 47.23
C PRO A 124 -2.00 -0.57 47.86
#